data_AF-A0A645BS38-F1
#
_entry.id   AF-A0A645BS38-F1
#
_cell.length_a   1.000
_cell.length_b   1.000
_cell.length_c   1.000
_cell.angle_alpha   90.00
_cell.angle_beta   90.00
_cell.angle_gamma   90.00
#
_symmetry.space_group_name_H-M   'P 1'
#
loop_
_entity.id
_entity.type
_entity.pdbx_description
1 polymer ?
#
loop_
_entity_poly.entity_id
_entity_poly.type
_entity_poly.pdbx_seq_one_letter_code
_entity_poly.pdbx_strand_id
1 'polypeptide(L)'
;MGRYQLLRIKPVPSALLQYSLAYIAPVGYKGNNLLISNWSEPDFDSLNFNDLLEYLKKLGTGSYLSPKDYPFDEQSDNFYIPSSEFEAVILPFFNTTVPQLKKAASYDEDRNAYPWQEYKGTNTYPNPTLYPNVIASQENSDGTLTLTVDAICPEKETDALFTHKLTVRPLEDGGFQYVSNAITAGNEEDIPVYFPRVREQRDEGFRDYW
;
A
#
# COMPACT_ATOMS: atom_id res chain seq x y z
N MET A 1 17.84 9.51 -18.51
CA MET A 1 17.42 9.34 -17.10
C MET A 1 18.29 10.24 -16.25
N GLY A 2 17.74 11.37 -15.78
CA GLY A 2 18.48 12.32 -14.94
C GLY A 2 18.89 11.66 -13.63
N ARG A 3 20.13 11.86 -13.19
CA ARG A 3 20.57 11.45 -11.85
C ARG A 3 20.11 12.52 -10.86
N TYR A 4 18.98 12.32 -10.22
CA TYR A 4 18.55 13.16 -9.10
C TYR A 4 19.16 12.64 -7.80
N GLN A 5 19.59 13.54 -6.92
CA GLN A 5 20.06 13.21 -5.58
C GLN A 5 19.22 13.97 -4.56
N LEU A 6 18.67 13.25 -3.59
CA LEU A 6 17.96 13.83 -2.46
C LEU A 6 18.98 14.24 -1.39
N LEU A 7 19.21 15.54 -1.27
CA LEU A 7 20.05 16.12 -0.22
C LEU A 7 19.15 16.75 0.83
N ARG A 8 19.17 16.20 2.03
CA ARG A 8 18.44 16.76 3.16
C ARG A 8 19.33 17.71 3.95
N ILE A 9 18.93 18.98 4.01
CA ILE A 9 19.70 20.06 4.66
C ILE A 9 19.54 20.03 6.19
N LYS A 10 18.35 19.73 6.69
CA LYS A 10 18.03 19.68 8.13
C LYS A 10 17.88 18.24 8.62
N PRO A 11 18.44 17.87 9.78
CA PRO A 11 18.24 16.54 10.34
C PRO A 11 16.75 16.31 10.63
N VAL A 12 16.27 15.09 10.36
CA VAL A 12 14.93 14.66 10.78
C VAL A 12 15.00 14.24 12.24
N PRO A 13 14.04 14.68 13.08
CA PRO A 13 13.93 14.12 14.43
C PRO A 13 13.92 12.59 14.39
N SER A 14 14.71 11.95 15.24
CA SER A 14 14.90 10.49 15.23
C SER A 14 13.59 9.71 15.24
N ALA A 15 12.60 10.19 16.00
CA ALA A 15 11.25 9.59 16.06
C ALA A 15 10.55 9.58 14.69
N LEU A 16 10.56 10.69 13.95
CA LEU A 16 9.91 10.76 12.63
C LEU A 16 10.60 9.86 11.60
N LEU A 17 11.94 9.75 11.69
CA LEU A 17 12.69 8.81 10.87
C LEU A 17 12.31 7.36 11.19
N GLN A 18 12.21 7.00 12.48
CA GLN A 18 11.78 5.67 12.91
C GLN A 18 10.36 5.35 12.43
N TYR A 19 9.42 6.30 12.54
CA TYR A 19 8.07 6.11 12.01
C TYR A 19 8.06 5.94 10.49
N SER A 20 8.86 6.71 9.75
CA SER A 20 8.99 6.54 8.31
C SER A 20 9.51 5.15 7.94
N LEU A 21 10.50 4.64 8.67
CA LEU A 21 11.11 3.33 8.42
C LEU A 21 10.17 2.17 8.81
N ALA A 22 9.40 2.34 9.88
CA ALA A 22 8.49 1.31 10.39
C ALA A 22 7.20 1.20 9.57
N TYR A 23 6.55 2.33 9.28
CA TYR A 23 5.15 2.33 8.83
C TYR A 23 4.95 2.69 7.36
N ILE A 24 5.93 3.34 6.72
CA ILE A 24 5.75 3.89 5.37
C ILE A 24 6.69 3.23 4.37
N ALA A 25 8.00 3.26 4.63
CA ALA A 25 9.03 2.76 3.73
C ALA A 25 8.87 1.28 3.29
N PRO A 26 8.36 0.35 4.14
CA PRO A 26 8.21 -1.04 3.73
C PRO A 26 7.20 -1.26 2.60
N VAL A 27 6.15 -0.44 2.52
CA VAL A 27 5.10 -0.52 1.50
C VAL A 27 5.37 0.49 0.37
N GLY A 28 5.64 1.74 0.74
CA GLY A 28 5.91 2.82 -0.21
C GLY A 28 4.73 3.12 -1.16
N TYR A 29 5.00 3.94 -2.18
CA TYR A 29 3.97 4.46 -3.11
C TYR A 29 3.84 3.66 -4.41
N LYS A 30 4.63 2.59 -4.57
CA LYS A 30 4.71 1.85 -5.84
C LYS A 30 3.79 0.64 -5.79
N GLY A 31 3.00 0.45 -6.84
CA GLY A 31 2.28 -0.80 -7.11
C GLY A 31 1.14 -1.15 -6.16
N ASN A 32 0.75 -0.24 -5.28
CA ASN A 32 -0.35 -0.38 -4.34
C ASN A 32 -0.97 1.00 -4.06
N ASN A 33 -2.12 1.04 -3.40
CA ASN A 33 -2.84 2.28 -3.16
C ASN A 33 -2.94 2.73 -1.69
N LEU A 34 -2.17 2.13 -0.78
CA LEU A 34 -2.23 2.42 0.66
C LEU A 34 -1.99 3.89 0.97
N LEU A 35 -1.04 4.53 0.28
CA LEU A 35 -0.59 5.89 0.60
C LEU A 35 -1.05 6.95 -0.43
N ILE A 36 -1.73 6.51 -1.49
CA ILE A 36 -2.16 7.36 -2.62
C ILE A 36 -3.68 7.38 -2.78
N SER A 37 -4.42 6.91 -1.78
CA SER A 37 -5.89 6.89 -1.79
C SER A 37 -6.45 7.25 -0.41
N ASN A 38 -7.67 7.78 -0.41
CA ASN A 38 -8.40 8.06 0.82
C ASN A 38 -9.16 6.81 1.26
N TRP A 39 -8.85 6.29 2.44
CA TRP A 39 -9.55 5.16 3.04
C TRP A 39 -9.47 5.24 4.57
N SER A 40 -10.39 4.55 5.22
CA SER A 40 -10.38 4.39 6.68
C SER A 40 -11.05 3.08 7.07
N GLU A 41 -10.66 2.55 8.22
CA GLU A 41 -11.47 1.55 8.92
C GLU A 41 -12.86 2.15 9.27
N PRO A 42 -13.92 1.33 9.36
CA PRO A 42 -13.92 -0.13 9.29
C PRO A 42 -14.05 -0.71 7.87
N ASP A 43 -14.37 0.10 6.86
CA ASP A 43 -14.81 -0.41 5.56
C ASP A 43 -13.68 -0.57 4.54
N PHE A 44 -12.62 0.25 4.63
CA PHE A 44 -11.44 0.19 3.75
C PHE A 44 -11.78 0.29 2.24
N ASP A 45 -12.93 0.90 1.89
CA ASP A 45 -13.59 0.79 0.57
C ASP A 45 -12.68 0.98 -0.66
N SER A 46 -11.69 1.87 -0.60
CA SER A 46 -10.80 2.12 -1.73
C SER A 46 -9.54 1.25 -1.72
N LEU A 47 -9.23 0.55 -0.64
CA LEU A 47 -7.95 -0.14 -0.45
C LEU A 47 -7.94 -1.50 -1.14
N ASN A 48 -6.90 -1.76 -1.93
CA ASN A 48 -6.71 -3.07 -2.55
C ASN A 48 -5.76 -3.95 -1.72
N PHE A 49 -6.31 -4.95 -1.02
CA PHE A 49 -5.53 -5.85 -0.18
C PHE A 49 -4.60 -6.78 -1.00
N ASN A 50 -5.03 -7.21 -2.18
CA ASN A 50 -4.27 -8.13 -3.03
C ASN A 50 -2.94 -7.51 -3.47
N ASP A 51 -2.95 -6.20 -3.74
CA ASP A 51 -1.77 -5.45 -4.13
C ASP A 51 -0.82 -5.13 -2.97
N LEU A 52 -1.30 -5.22 -1.73
CA LEU A 52 -0.48 -5.06 -0.52
C LEU A 52 0.22 -6.35 -0.08
N LEU A 53 -0.26 -7.51 -0.52
CA LEU A 53 0.18 -8.81 -0.03
C LEU A 53 1.70 -8.99 -0.07
N GLU A 54 2.35 -8.65 -1.18
CA GLU A 54 3.81 -8.83 -1.33
C GLU A 54 4.63 -7.95 -0.39
N TYR A 55 4.15 -6.72 -0.16
CA TYR A 55 4.80 -5.76 0.73
C TYR A 55 4.64 -6.18 2.18
N LEU A 56 3.43 -6.59 2.57
CA LEU A 56 3.12 -7.00 3.94
C LEU A 56 3.71 -8.36 4.28
N LYS A 57 3.78 -9.30 3.33
CA LYS A 57 4.49 -10.57 3.53
C LYS A 57 5.97 -10.31 3.79
N LYS A 58 6.60 -9.45 3.00
CA LYS A 58 8.00 -9.07 3.20
C LYS A 58 8.21 -8.37 4.53
N LEU A 59 7.32 -7.45 4.91
CA LEU A 59 7.40 -6.75 6.19
C LEU A 59 7.25 -7.70 7.38
N GLY A 60 6.25 -8.58 7.37
CA GLY A 60 5.95 -9.47 8.50
C GLY A 60 6.88 -10.67 8.63
N THR A 61 7.41 -11.20 7.51
CA THR A 61 8.18 -12.45 7.50
C THR A 61 9.61 -12.33 6.97
N GLY A 62 9.96 -11.18 6.37
CA GLY A 62 11.21 -11.00 5.64
C GLY A 62 11.30 -11.74 4.29
N SER A 63 10.27 -12.51 3.93
CA SER A 63 10.25 -13.37 2.74
C SER A 63 9.44 -12.77 1.60
N TYR A 64 9.87 -13.03 0.36
CA TYR A 64 9.15 -12.60 -0.85
C TYR A 64 8.12 -13.64 -1.27
N LEU A 65 7.07 -13.21 -1.97
CA LEU A 65 6.24 -14.11 -2.77
C LEU A 65 7.05 -14.62 -3.97
N SER A 66 6.87 -15.88 -4.32
CA SER A 66 7.38 -16.43 -5.56
C SER A 66 6.23 -17.01 -6.38
N PRO A 67 6.01 -16.54 -7.62
CA PRO A 67 4.92 -17.05 -8.46
C PRO A 67 4.95 -18.57 -8.67
N LYS A 68 6.14 -19.17 -8.65
CA LYS A 68 6.34 -20.63 -8.79
C LYS A 68 5.71 -21.46 -7.67
N ASP A 69 5.41 -20.85 -6.53
CA ASP A 69 4.88 -21.53 -5.35
C ASP A 69 3.34 -21.65 -5.40
N TYR A 70 2.69 -21.05 -6.41
CA TYR A 70 1.24 -20.94 -6.50
C TYR A 70 0.71 -21.43 -7.85
N PRO A 71 -0.50 -22.02 -7.88
CA PRO A 71 -1.15 -22.39 -9.13
C PRO A 71 -1.50 -21.14 -9.94
N PHE A 72 -1.30 -21.24 -11.26
CA PHE A 72 -1.57 -20.19 -12.24
C PHE A 72 -2.78 -20.56 -13.10
N ASP A 73 -3.66 -19.58 -13.33
CA ASP A 73 -4.80 -19.70 -14.24
C ASP A 73 -4.57 -18.83 -15.47
N GLU A 74 -4.42 -19.47 -16.63
CA GLU A 74 -4.18 -18.80 -17.90
C GLU A 74 -5.34 -17.91 -18.36
N GLN A 75 -6.58 -18.21 -17.96
CA GLN A 75 -7.75 -17.44 -18.40
C GLN A 75 -7.80 -16.08 -17.71
N SER A 76 -7.54 -16.05 -16.41
CA SER A 76 -7.55 -14.81 -15.62
C SER A 76 -6.18 -14.13 -15.54
N ASP A 77 -5.09 -14.80 -15.99
CA ASP A 77 -3.69 -14.37 -15.79
C ASP A 77 -3.37 -14.13 -14.30
N ASN A 78 -3.94 -14.96 -13.41
CA ASN A 78 -3.80 -14.84 -11.96
C ASN A 78 -3.10 -16.07 -11.37
N PHE A 79 -2.27 -15.84 -10.37
CA PHE A 79 -1.89 -16.86 -9.40
C PHE A 79 -2.91 -16.89 -8.26
N TYR A 80 -3.05 -18.02 -7.58
CA TYR A 80 -3.98 -18.16 -6.46
C TYR A 80 -3.25 -18.46 -5.16
N ILE A 81 -3.35 -17.51 -4.22
CA ILE A 81 -2.75 -17.60 -2.90
C ILE A 81 -3.73 -18.31 -1.96
N PRO A 82 -3.36 -19.41 -1.29
CA PRO A 82 -4.23 -20.10 -0.36
C PRO A 82 -4.80 -19.14 0.69
N SER A 83 -6.09 -19.28 1.01
CA SER A 83 -6.78 -18.34 1.90
C SER A 83 -6.10 -18.19 3.25
N SER A 84 -5.66 -19.31 3.83
CA SER A 84 -4.93 -19.32 5.10
C SER A 84 -3.64 -18.52 5.06
N GLU A 85 -2.94 -18.50 3.92
CA GLU A 85 -1.69 -17.73 3.79
C GLU A 85 -1.99 -16.25 3.59
N PHE A 86 -2.93 -15.93 2.70
CA PHE A 86 -3.33 -14.55 2.43
C PHE A 86 -3.86 -13.86 3.69
N GLU A 87 -4.80 -14.51 4.38
CA GLU A 87 -5.43 -13.99 5.60
C GLU A 87 -4.42 -13.84 6.73
N ALA A 88 -3.50 -14.79 6.89
CA ALA A 88 -2.43 -14.71 7.90
C ALA A 88 -1.45 -13.55 7.65
N VAL A 89 -1.29 -13.10 6.40
CA VAL A 89 -0.48 -11.92 6.07
C VAL A 89 -1.26 -10.64 6.26
N ILE A 90 -2.52 -10.55 5.82
CA ILE A 90 -3.27 -9.29 5.80
C ILE A 90 -3.86 -8.93 7.17
N LEU A 91 -4.54 -9.88 7.84
CA LEU A 91 -5.29 -9.61 9.06
C LEU A 91 -4.47 -9.00 10.21
N PRO A 92 -3.18 -9.34 10.41
CA PRO A 92 -2.38 -8.69 11.45
C PRO A 92 -2.22 -7.17 11.26
N PHE A 93 -2.26 -6.68 10.02
CA PHE A 93 -2.04 -5.26 9.69
C PHE A 93 -3.33 -4.45 9.57
N PHE A 94 -4.50 -5.07 9.58
CA PHE A 94 -5.78 -4.37 9.41
C PHE A 94 -6.82 -4.90 10.39
N ASN A 95 -7.53 -3.99 11.04
CA ASN A 95 -8.64 -4.35 11.92
C ASN A 95 -9.89 -4.70 11.09
N THR A 96 -9.84 -5.85 10.42
CA THR A 96 -10.92 -6.39 9.58
C THR A 96 -11.20 -7.85 9.93
N THR A 97 -12.34 -8.36 9.48
CA THR A 97 -12.74 -9.75 9.68
C THR A 97 -12.51 -10.58 8.41
N VAL A 98 -12.36 -11.90 8.54
CA VAL A 98 -12.27 -12.80 7.38
C VAL A 98 -13.43 -12.60 6.39
N PRO A 99 -14.71 -12.51 6.81
CA PRO A 99 -15.80 -12.25 5.87
C PRO A 99 -15.68 -10.91 5.12
N GLN A 100 -15.24 -9.83 5.79
CA GLN A 100 -15.01 -8.54 5.14
C GLN A 100 -13.86 -8.62 4.15
N LEU A 101 -12.75 -9.27 4.53
CA LEU A 101 -11.59 -9.45 3.66
C LEU A 101 -11.95 -10.28 2.42
N LYS A 102 -12.72 -11.38 2.58
CA LYS A 102 -13.21 -12.20 1.46
C LYS A 102 -14.01 -11.38 0.46
N LYS A 103 -14.88 -10.48 0.96
CA LYS A 103 -15.67 -9.58 0.13
C LYS A 103 -14.80 -8.55 -0.61
N ALA A 104 -13.77 -8.02 0.03
CA ALA A 104 -12.94 -6.95 -0.52
C ALA A 104 -11.83 -7.46 -1.48
N ALA A 105 -11.36 -8.69 -1.30
CA ALA A 105 -10.15 -9.20 -1.97
C ALA A 105 -10.43 -10.23 -3.08
N SER A 106 -11.66 -10.26 -3.61
CA SER A 106 -12.08 -11.17 -4.69
C SER A 106 -11.82 -12.65 -4.37
N TYR A 107 -12.21 -13.08 -3.17
CA TYR A 107 -12.04 -14.46 -2.72
C TYR A 107 -12.75 -15.46 -3.65
N ASP A 108 -12.02 -16.50 -4.04
CA ASP A 108 -12.52 -17.61 -4.83
C ASP A 108 -12.91 -18.78 -3.92
N GLU A 109 -14.21 -19.06 -3.81
CA GLU A 109 -14.73 -20.12 -2.94
C GLU A 109 -14.34 -21.52 -3.40
N ASP A 110 -14.33 -21.77 -4.71
CA ASP A 110 -14.04 -23.08 -5.31
C ASP A 110 -12.57 -23.45 -5.11
N ARG A 111 -11.67 -22.48 -5.24
CA ARG A 111 -10.22 -22.65 -5.04
C ARG A 111 -9.80 -22.46 -3.58
N ASN A 112 -10.66 -21.91 -2.73
CA ASN A 112 -10.33 -21.48 -1.37
C ASN A 112 -9.06 -20.61 -1.34
N ALA A 113 -9.04 -19.57 -2.18
CA ALA A 113 -7.85 -18.77 -2.46
C ALA A 113 -8.20 -17.34 -2.88
N TYR A 114 -7.18 -16.48 -2.92
CA TYR A 114 -7.28 -15.11 -3.40
C TYR A 114 -6.42 -14.93 -4.66
N PRO A 115 -6.92 -14.22 -5.70
CA PRO A 115 -6.14 -13.95 -6.89
C PRO A 115 -5.00 -12.97 -6.59
N TRP A 116 -3.85 -13.20 -7.20
CA TRP A 116 -2.69 -12.33 -7.11
C TRP A 116 -1.97 -12.29 -8.46
N GLN A 117 -1.44 -11.13 -8.82
CA GLN A 117 -0.53 -10.98 -9.95
C GLN A 117 0.77 -10.36 -9.49
N GLU A 118 1.90 -10.85 -10.02
CA GLU A 118 3.18 -10.19 -9.82
C GLU A 118 3.17 -8.77 -10.39
N TYR A 119 3.89 -7.86 -9.75
CA TYR A 119 4.10 -6.51 -10.28
C TYR A 119 5.00 -6.58 -11.53
N LYS A 120 4.43 -6.39 -12.71
CA LYS A 120 5.10 -6.48 -14.02
C LYS A 120 4.79 -5.27 -14.88
N GLY A 121 5.60 -5.03 -15.91
CA GLY A 121 5.45 -3.86 -16.79
C GLY A 121 4.07 -3.74 -17.44
N THR A 122 3.36 -4.86 -17.64
CA THR A 122 2.04 -4.89 -18.28
C THR A 122 0.87 -4.60 -17.33
N ASN A 123 1.10 -4.57 -16.01
CA ASN A 123 0.06 -4.26 -15.01
C ASN A 123 0.46 -3.10 -14.09
N THR A 124 1.25 -2.16 -14.61
CA THR A 124 1.61 -0.93 -13.90
C THR A 124 1.47 0.30 -14.80
N TYR A 125 1.28 1.46 -14.17
CA TYR A 125 1.46 2.77 -14.79
C TYR A 125 2.88 3.30 -14.56
N PRO A 126 3.49 4.05 -15.52
CA PRO A 126 4.79 4.68 -15.35
C PRO A 126 4.73 5.92 -14.44
N ASN A 127 4.42 5.72 -13.16
CA ASN A 127 4.41 6.78 -12.16
C ASN A 127 5.82 7.27 -11.80
N PRO A 128 5.98 8.55 -11.40
CA PRO A 128 7.25 9.02 -10.88
C PRO A 128 7.62 8.32 -9.57
N THR A 129 8.91 8.26 -9.27
CA THR A 129 9.40 7.71 -8.00
C THR A 129 9.14 8.69 -6.87
N LEU A 130 8.43 8.25 -5.84
CA LEU A 130 8.12 9.05 -4.65
C LEU A 130 8.88 8.55 -3.42
N TYR A 131 9.31 9.51 -2.59
CA TYR A 131 10.02 9.23 -1.35
C TYR A 131 9.25 9.85 -0.18
N PRO A 132 9.02 9.10 0.91
CA PRO A 132 8.28 9.62 2.05
C PRO A 132 9.14 10.57 2.89
N ASN A 133 8.53 11.65 3.34
CA ASN A 133 9.09 12.57 4.32
C ASN A 133 8.07 12.82 5.44
N VAL A 134 8.24 12.14 6.57
CA VAL A 134 7.40 12.40 7.74
C VAL A 134 7.82 13.73 8.35
N ILE A 135 6.93 14.72 8.29
CA ILE A 135 7.19 16.09 8.76
C ILE A 135 6.57 16.39 10.12
N ALA A 136 5.56 15.62 10.52
CA ALA A 136 4.94 15.72 11.83
C ALA A 136 4.31 14.40 12.26
N SER A 137 4.09 14.26 13.56
CA SER A 137 3.36 13.15 14.16
C SER A 137 2.48 13.65 15.30
N GLN A 138 1.33 13.02 15.49
CA GLN A 138 0.39 13.30 16.56
C GLN A 138 -0.12 12.00 17.16
N GLU A 139 0.05 11.83 18.47
CA GLU A 139 -0.61 10.78 19.22
C GLU A 139 -2.06 11.21 19.51
N ASN A 140 -3.00 10.32 19.20
CA ASN A 140 -4.43 10.55 19.37
C ASN A 140 -4.92 10.00 20.71
N SER A 141 -6.06 10.49 21.19
CA SER A 141 -6.62 10.09 22.49
C SER A 141 -7.03 8.62 22.57
N ASP A 142 -7.18 7.95 21.43
CA ASP A 142 -7.50 6.52 21.31
C ASP A 142 -6.25 5.62 21.23
N GLY A 143 -5.04 6.19 21.37
CA GLY A 143 -3.77 5.48 21.30
C GLY A 143 -3.25 5.27 19.87
N THR A 144 -3.95 5.76 18.84
CA THR A 144 -3.43 5.74 17.47
C THR A 144 -2.41 6.87 17.25
N LEU A 145 -1.57 6.72 16.22
CA LEU A 145 -0.55 7.68 15.82
C LEU A 145 -0.85 8.15 14.40
N THR A 146 -1.08 9.45 14.20
CA THR A 146 -1.21 10.07 12.89
C THR A 146 0.10 10.71 12.47
N LEU A 147 0.57 10.38 11.26
CA LEU A 147 1.76 10.93 10.63
C LEU A 147 1.35 11.86 9.49
N THR A 148 1.92 13.07 9.46
CA THR A 148 1.84 13.94 8.28
C THR A 148 3.05 13.69 7.41
N VAL A 149 2.82 13.35 6.14
CA VAL A 149 3.84 12.87 5.22
C VAL A 149 3.79 13.65 3.93
N ASP A 150 4.91 14.25 3.55
CA ASP A 150 5.12 14.78 2.21
C ASP A 150 5.65 13.68 1.30
N ALA A 151 5.05 13.54 0.11
CA ALA A 151 5.55 12.70 -0.96
C ALA A 151 6.53 13.50 -1.82
N ILE A 152 7.83 13.33 -1.58
CA ILE A 152 8.88 14.00 -2.37
C ILE A 152 8.95 13.38 -3.76
N CYS A 153 9.00 14.21 -4.79
CA CYS A 153 9.14 13.77 -6.18
C CYS A 153 10.34 14.46 -6.86
N PRO A 154 11.52 13.80 -6.91
CA PRO A 154 12.71 14.37 -7.54
C PRO A 154 12.52 14.65 -9.04
N GLU A 155 11.73 13.82 -9.73
CA GLU A 155 11.46 13.95 -11.18
C GLU A 155 10.66 15.21 -11.50
N LYS A 156 9.89 15.73 -10.54
CA LYS A 156 9.10 16.97 -10.62
C LYS A 156 9.75 18.13 -9.86
N GLU A 157 10.96 17.94 -9.36
CA GLU A 157 11.72 18.93 -8.60
C GLU A 157 10.95 19.54 -7.41
N THR A 158 10.08 18.73 -6.76
CA THR A 158 9.28 19.14 -5.60
C THR A 158 9.55 18.25 -4.39
N ASP A 159 9.62 18.87 -3.21
CA ASP A 159 9.74 18.19 -1.91
C ASP A 159 8.38 17.78 -1.30
N ALA A 160 7.28 18.22 -1.91
CA ALA A 160 5.93 17.79 -1.55
C ALA A 160 5.04 17.82 -2.81
N LEU A 161 5.03 16.72 -3.57
CA LEU A 161 4.10 16.55 -4.70
C LEU A 161 2.65 16.53 -4.21
N PHE A 162 2.43 15.83 -3.09
CA PHE A 162 1.22 15.90 -2.27
C PHE A 162 1.57 15.61 -0.82
N THR A 163 0.67 15.96 0.09
CA THR A 163 0.78 15.67 1.52
C THR A 163 -0.39 14.82 1.97
N HIS A 164 -0.12 13.73 2.68
CA HIS A 164 -1.15 12.86 3.25
C HIS A 164 -0.97 12.65 4.76
N LYS A 165 -2.04 12.20 5.40
CA LYS A 165 -2.08 11.81 6.79
C LYS A 165 -2.36 10.32 6.90
N LEU A 166 -1.35 9.59 7.36
CA LEU A 166 -1.44 8.17 7.64
C LEU A 166 -1.66 7.96 9.13
N THR A 167 -2.73 7.27 9.52
CA THR A 167 -2.98 6.85 10.90
C THR A 167 -2.68 5.38 11.06
N VAL A 168 -1.88 5.05 12.08
CA VAL A 168 -1.55 3.69 12.47
C VAL A 168 -1.91 3.45 13.94
N ARG A 169 -2.14 2.19 14.30
CA ARG A 169 -2.35 1.73 15.67
C ARG A 169 -1.18 0.85 16.08
N PRO A 170 -0.23 1.36 16.87
CA PRO A 170 0.79 0.51 17.50
C PRO A 170 0.14 -0.54 18.40
N LEU A 171 0.67 -1.76 18.41
CA LEU A 171 0.20 -2.87 19.24
C LEU A 171 1.20 -3.17 20.37
N GLU A 172 0.72 -3.74 21.47
CA GLU A 172 1.55 -4.06 22.65
C GLU A 172 2.65 -5.07 22.36
N ASP A 173 2.46 -5.95 21.37
CA ASP A 173 3.42 -6.97 20.94
C ASP A 173 4.53 -6.42 20.02
N GLY A 174 4.54 -5.11 19.76
CA GLY A 174 5.47 -4.44 18.85
C GLY A 174 5.03 -4.46 17.38
N GLY A 175 3.89 -5.07 17.07
CA GLY A 175 3.22 -4.96 15.78
C GLY A 175 2.49 -3.61 15.62
N PHE A 176 1.81 -3.45 14.50
CA PHE A 176 0.95 -2.29 14.25
C PHE A 176 -0.13 -2.62 13.22
N GLN A 177 -1.19 -1.80 13.20
CA GLN A 177 -2.23 -1.83 12.18
C GLN A 177 -2.33 -0.50 11.45
N TYR A 178 -2.69 -0.55 10.17
CA TYR A 178 -3.10 0.59 9.38
C TYR A 178 -4.56 0.93 9.66
N VAL A 179 -4.86 2.20 9.94
CA VAL A 179 -6.18 2.68 10.39
C VAL A 179 -6.84 3.56 9.34
N SER A 180 -6.10 4.52 8.77
CA SER A 180 -6.62 5.39 7.72
C SER A 180 -5.49 6.04 6.92
N ASN A 181 -5.80 6.45 5.69
CA ASN A 181 -4.99 7.40 4.93
C ASN A 181 -5.88 8.50 4.35
N ALA A 182 -5.41 9.74 4.37
CA ALA A 182 -6.10 10.86 3.75
C ALA A 182 -5.12 11.82 3.07
N ILE A 183 -5.30 12.07 1.78
CA ILE A 183 -4.60 13.12 1.05
C ILE A 183 -5.18 14.47 1.48
N THR A 184 -4.33 15.35 2.00
CA THR A 184 -4.72 16.64 2.61
C THR A 184 -4.27 17.87 1.82
N ALA A 185 -3.30 17.72 0.92
CA ALA A 185 -2.82 18.78 0.04
C ALA A 185 -2.20 18.20 -1.24
N GLY A 186 -2.24 18.95 -2.34
CA GLY A 186 -1.78 18.52 -3.66
C GLY A 186 -2.91 18.59 -4.69
N ASN A 187 -2.57 18.46 -5.97
CA ASN A 187 -3.57 18.33 -7.04
C ASN A 187 -3.89 16.86 -7.27
N GLU A 188 -5.12 16.55 -7.62
CA GLU A 188 -5.53 15.18 -7.95
C GLU A 188 -4.72 14.59 -9.12
N GLU A 189 -4.38 15.42 -10.12
CA GLU A 189 -3.56 15.05 -11.29
C GLU A 189 -2.11 14.70 -10.93
N ASP A 190 -1.63 15.10 -9.75
CA ASP A 190 -0.29 14.82 -9.26
C ASP A 190 -0.22 13.50 -8.46
N ILE A 191 -1.38 12.94 -8.08
CA ILE A 191 -1.45 11.65 -7.38
C ILE A 191 -1.09 10.53 -8.37
N PRO A 192 -0.22 9.56 -7.99
CA PRO A 192 0.11 8.44 -8.85
C PRO A 192 -1.13 7.72 -9.36
N VAL A 193 -1.16 7.45 -10.66
CA VAL A 193 -2.22 6.67 -11.29
C VAL A 193 -2.14 5.24 -10.78
N TYR A 194 -3.25 4.73 -10.27
CA TYR A 194 -3.34 3.37 -9.76
C TYR A 194 -4.54 2.66 -10.36
N PHE A 195 -4.34 1.37 -10.65
CA PHE A 195 -5.38 0.43 -10.99
C PHE A 195 -5.00 -0.94 -10.40
N PRO A 196 -5.97 -1.69 -9.87
CA PRO A 196 -5.71 -3.04 -9.38
C PRO A 196 -5.05 -3.94 -10.42
N ARG A 197 -4.06 -4.73 -10.00
CA ARG A 197 -3.38 -5.66 -10.92
C ARG A 197 -4.33 -6.76 -11.40
N VAL A 198 -5.07 -7.36 -10.46
CA VAL A 198 -6.16 -8.32 -10.72
C VAL A 198 -7.28 -7.61 -11.48
N ARG A 199 -7.63 -8.11 -12.66
CA ARG A 199 -8.52 -7.41 -13.60
C ARG A 199 -9.93 -7.28 -13.07
N GLU A 200 -10.41 -8.29 -12.35
CA GLU A 200 -11.74 -8.35 -11.75
C GLU A 200 -11.96 -7.28 -10.67
N GLN A 201 -10.88 -6.66 -10.19
CA GLN A 201 -10.91 -5.59 -9.18
C GLN A 201 -10.85 -4.19 -9.81
N ARG A 202 -10.70 -4.07 -11.13
CA ARG A 202 -10.67 -2.77 -11.81
C ARG A 202 -12.08 -2.25 -12.02
N ASP A 203 -12.28 -0.95 -11.82
CA ASP A 203 -13.55 -0.29 -12.13
C ASP A 203 -13.89 -0.42 -13.63
N GLU A 204 -15.19 -0.44 -13.96
CA GLU A 204 -15.70 -0.54 -15.34
C GLU A 204 -15.19 0.58 -16.28
N GLY A 205 -14.70 1.68 -15.71
CA GLY A 205 -14.09 2.80 -16.46
C GLY A 205 -12.62 2.58 -16.85
N PHE A 206 -11.99 1.50 -16.42
CA PHE A 206 -10.60 1.19 -16.75
C PHE A 206 -10.46 0.90 -18.25
N ARG A 207 -9.84 1.83 -18.98
CA ARG A 207 -9.40 1.60 -20.35
C ARG A 207 -7.99 1.03 -20.30
N ASP A 208 -7.74 -0.05 -21.04
CA ASP A 208 -6.36 -0.46 -21.31
C ASP A 208 -5.66 0.73 -21.99
N TYR A 209 -4.77 1.40 -21.26
CA TYR A 209 -3.93 2.47 -21.78
C TYR A 209 -2.77 1.86 -22.58
N TRP A 210 -3.09 1.08 -23.61
CA TRP A 210 -2.11 0.45 -24.50
C TRP A 210 -2.58 0.50 -25.95
#